data_AF-A0A3S7KCH6-F1
#
_entry.id   AF-A0A3S7KCH6-F1
#
_cell.length_a   1.000
_cell.length_b   1.000
_cell.length_c   1.000
_cell.angle_alpha   90.00
_cell.angle_beta   90.00
_cell.angle_gamma   90.00
#
_symmetry.space_group_name_H-M   'P 1'
#
loop_
_entity.id
_entity.type
_entity.pdbx_description
1 polymer ?
#
loop_
_entity_poly.entity_id
_entity_poly.type
_entity_poly.pdbx_seq_one_letter_code
_entity_poly.pdbx_strand_id
1 'polypeptide(L)'
;MAKFIKPFRGVPEGEIYPVQFVAGESCPPELEAGALSVGAITLSPAPATILLGSDLQPAKFHFEEGVEVLLGEVVELAHGASGLSAADWNALSVATRESAIAEVVQRLSAEADEKKATAAGATVAPAAGADETPTGDKAALIVKLEAASIPFDKRWGVEKLAAALAEGKKD
;
A
#
# COMPACT_ATOMS: atom_id res chain seq x y z
N MET A 1 -31.65 -7.22 -2.70
CA MET A 1 -32.62 -7.11 -1.59
C MET A 1 -31.93 -7.58 -0.33
N ALA A 2 -31.43 -6.64 0.46
CA ALA A 2 -30.92 -6.94 1.78
C ALA A 2 -32.09 -7.39 2.68
N LYS A 3 -31.83 -8.34 3.58
CA LYS A 3 -32.81 -8.72 4.60
C LYS A 3 -32.45 -8.06 5.92
N PHE A 4 -33.45 -7.62 6.66
CA PHE A 4 -33.25 -7.10 8.01
C PHE A 4 -32.64 -8.19 8.89
N ILE A 5 -31.50 -7.89 9.53
CA ILE A 5 -30.86 -8.76 10.52
C ILE A 5 -31.34 -8.47 11.95
N LYS A 6 -31.91 -7.29 12.16
CA LYS A 6 -32.47 -6.81 13.43
C LYS A 6 -33.79 -6.09 13.16
N PRO A 7 -34.67 -5.96 14.16
CA PRO A 7 -35.87 -5.16 14.00
C PRO A 7 -35.51 -3.72 13.62
N PHE A 8 -36.07 -3.23 12.52
CA PHE A 8 -35.84 -1.89 12.01
C PHE A 8 -37.15 -1.11 12.06
N ARG A 9 -37.09 0.17 12.42
CA ARG A 9 -38.26 1.05 12.35
C ARG A 9 -38.00 2.14 11.33
N GLY A 10 -38.76 2.12 10.24
CA GLY A 10 -38.60 3.05 9.13
C GLY A 10 -39.94 3.48 8.55
N VAL A 11 -39.97 4.64 7.92
CA VAL A 11 -41.16 5.14 7.21
C VAL A 11 -40.96 4.84 5.73
N PRO A 12 -41.63 3.82 5.16
CA PRO A 12 -41.54 3.55 3.74
C PRO A 12 -42.15 4.69 2.91
N GLU A 13 -41.71 4.83 1.66
CA GLU A 13 -42.21 5.85 0.74
C GLU A 13 -43.74 5.72 0.56
N GLY A 14 -44.45 6.82 0.80
CA GLY A 14 -45.92 6.86 0.72
C GLY A 14 -46.65 6.60 2.04
N GLU A 15 -45.96 6.20 3.10
CA GLU A 15 -46.55 6.10 4.44
C GLU A 15 -46.16 7.31 5.31
N ILE A 16 -47.08 7.73 6.18
CA ILE A 16 -46.87 8.86 7.09
C ILE A 16 -46.36 8.37 8.46
N TYR A 17 -46.54 7.08 8.75
CA TYR A 17 -46.22 6.48 10.05
C TYR A 17 -45.06 5.48 9.98
N PRO A 18 -44.23 5.40 11.03
CA PRO A 18 -43.10 4.48 11.08
C PRO A 18 -43.55 3.03 11.29
N VAL A 19 -43.26 2.18 10.30
CA VAL A 19 -43.51 0.74 10.30
C VAL A 19 -42.36 0.01 10.99
N GLN A 20 -42.67 -1.09 11.66
CA GLN A 20 -41.70 -1.93 12.36
C GLN A 20 -41.47 -3.19 11.54
N PHE A 21 -40.28 -3.30 10.95
CA PHE A 21 -39.84 -4.45 10.18
C PHE A 21 -39.16 -5.45 11.11
N VAL A 22 -39.47 -6.74 10.96
CA VAL A 22 -38.84 -7.81 11.75
C VAL A 22 -37.59 -8.36 11.06
N ALA A 23 -36.71 -8.99 11.84
CA ALA A 23 -35.55 -9.68 11.29
C ALA A 23 -36.00 -10.80 10.33
N GLY A 24 -35.41 -10.83 9.15
CA GLY A 24 -35.74 -11.75 8.06
C GLY A 24 -36.58 -11.13 6.95
N GLU A 25 -37.20 -9.97 7.17
CA GLU A 25 -37.98 -9.29 6.13
C GLU A 25 -37.12 -8.63 5.06
N SER A 26 -37.69 -8.55 3.85
CA SER A 26 -37.04 -7.92 2.70
C SER A 26 -37.02 -6.40 2.88
N CYS A 27 -35.83 -5.80 2.87
CA CYS A 27 -35.66 -4.36 3.02
C CYS A 27 -36.02 -3.65 1.70
N PRO A 28 -36.93 -2.66 1.70
CA PRO A 28 -37.18 -1.82 0.54
C PRO A 28 -35.99 -0.87 0.30
N PRO A 29 -35.62 -0.58 -0.97
CA PRO A 29 -34.42 0.17 -1.33
C PRO A 29 -34.35 1.55 -0.68
N GLU A 30 -35.49 2.21 -0.51
CA GLU A 30 -35.62 3.53 0.14
C GLU A 30 -35.20 3.51 1.62
N LEU A 31 -35.33 2.36 2.28
CA LEU A 31 -34.94 2.18 3.67
C LEU A 31 -33.57 1.51 3.82
N GLU A 32 -32.95 1.05 2.74
CA GLU A 32 -31.65 0.37 2.81
C GLU A 32 -30.57 1.30 3.38
N ALA A 33 -30.54 2.58 2.96
CA ALA A 33 -29.57 3.56 3.48
C ALA A 33 -29.74 3.79 5.00
N GLY A 34 -30.98 3.96 5.47
CA GLY A 34 -31.29 4.14 6.89
C GLY A 34 -31.04 2.88 7.70
N ALA A 35 -31.43 1.72 7.17
CA ALA A 35 -31.25 0.42 7.79
C ALA A 35 -29.78 0.02 7.88
N LEU A 36 -28.97 0.38 6.87
CA LEU A 36 -27.52 0.18 6.88
C LEU A 36 -26.87 1.05 7.94
N SER A 37 -27.28 2.32 8.03
CA SER A 37 -26.74 3.28 9.01
C SER A 37 -26.99 2.85 10.47
N VAL A 38 -28.14 2.24 10.77
CA VAL A 38 -28.44 1.70 12.11
C VAL A 38 -27.99 0.24 12.30
N GLY A 39 -27.35 -0.36 11.30
CA GLY A 39 -26.91 -1.76 11.32
C GLY A 39 -28.06 -2.77 11.46
N ALA A 40 -29.24 -2.41 10.98
CA ALA A 40 -30.41 -3.28 10.92
C ALA A 40 -30.47 -4.12 9.64
N ILE A 41 -29.78 -3.67 8.59
CA ILE A 41 -29.30 -4.56 7.54
C ILE A 41 -27.78 -4.63 7.61
N THR A 42 -27.24 -5.81 7.34
CA THR A 42 -25.87 -5.94 6.89
C THR A 42 -26.00 -6.30 5.42
N LEU A 43 -25.35 -5.53 4.53
CA LEU A 43 -24.93 -6.08 3.24
C LEU A 43 -24.09 -7.28 3.63
N SER A 44 -24.72 -8.47 3.62
CA SER A 44 -24.08 -9.72 4.05
C SER A 44 -22.65 -9.65 3.56
N PRO A 45 -21.61 -9.77 4.43
CA PRO A 45 -20.31 -10.09 3.87
C PRO A 45 -20.59 -11.29 2.98
N ALA A 46 -20.32 -11.15 1.69
CA ALA A 46 -20.47 -12.25 0.76
C ALA A 46 -19.81 -13.46 1.44
N PRO A 47 -20.47 -14.64 1.44
CA PRO A 47 -19.98 -15.80 2.20
C PRO A 47 -18.49 -15.92 1.91
N ALA A 48 -17.63 -15.74 2.92
CA ALA A 48 -16.19 -15.44 2.78
C ALA A 48 -15.64 -16.07 1.50
N THR A 49 -15.68 -15.32 0.40
CA THR A 49 -15.49 -15.94 -0.90
C THR A 49 -14.02 -16.21 -0.95
N ILE A 50 -13.63 -17.47 -0.81
CA ILE A 50 -12.23 -17.87 -0.78
C ILE A 50 -11.65 -17.41 -2.11
N LEU A 51 -10.91 -16.30 -2.06
CA LEU A 51 -10.16 -15.80 -3.19
C LEU A 51 -8.96 -16.72 -3.32
N LEU A 52 -8.80 -17.37 -4.47
CA LEU A 52 -7.55 -18.04 -4.74
C LEU A 52 -6.46 -16.96 -4.73
N GLY A 53 -5.43 -17.19 -3.92
CA GLY A 53 -4.28 -16.31 -3.80
C GLY A 53 -3.21 -16.64 -4.84
N SER A 54 -1.96 -16.47 -4.42
CA SER A 54 -0.76 -16.76 -5.20
C SER A 54 0.03 -17.92 -4.62
N ASP A 55 0.58 -18.76 -5.50
CA ASP A 55 1.52 -19.83 -5.16
C ASP A 55 3.00 -19.41 -5.31
N LEU A 56 3.27 -18.25 -5.94
CA LEU A 56 4.63 -17.77 -6.20
C LEU A 56 5.05 -16.62 -5.28
N GLN A 57 4.09 -15.86 -4.79
CA GLN A 57 4.31 -14.73 -3.89
C GLN A 57 4.50 -15.22 -2.44
N PRO A 58 5.29 -14.51 -1.62
CA PRO A 58 5.44 -14.83 -0.21
C PRO A 58 4.12 -14.62 0.54
N ALA A 59 3.94 -15.33 1.66
CA ALA A 59 2.77 -15.16 2.53
C ALA A 59 2.73 -13.78 3.22
N LYS A 60 3.87 -13.10 3.30
CA LYS A 60 4.06 -11.80 3.95
C LYS A 60 5.03 -10.95 3.12
N PHE A 61 4.69 -9.69 2.94
CA PHE A 61 5.55 -8.69 2.32
C PHE A 61 6.07 -7.74 3.40
N HIS A 62 7.37 -7.52 3.41
CA HIS A 62 7.99 -6.52 4.26
C HIS A 62 8.37 -5.35 3.37
N PHE A 63 7.71 -4.21 3.58
CA PHE A 63 8.07 -2.97 2.92
C PHE A 63 8.97 -2.13 3.83
N GLU A 64 9.73 -1.22 3.23
CA GLU A 64 10.50 -0.21 3.98
C GLU A 64 9.53 0.60 4.87
N GLU A 65 9.99 1.05 6.04
CA GLU A 65 9.18 1.54 7.20
C GLU A 65 8.66 0.45 8.17
N GLY A 66 9.01 -0.82 7.98
CA GLY A 66 8.57 -1.91 8.88
C GLY A 66 7.09 -2.26 8.70
N VAL A 67 6.51 -1.86 7.56
CA VAL A 67 5.14 -2.15 7.20
C VAL A 67 5.07 -3.58 6.65
N GLU A 68 4.45 -4.46 7.44
CA GLU A 68 4.14 -5.82 7.05
C GLU A 68 2.75 -5.89 6.42
N VAL A 69 2.64 -6.43 5.22
CA VAL A 69 1.36 -6.67 4.54
C VAL A 69 1.21 -8.17 4.28
N LEU A 70 0.05 -8.72 4.63
CA LEU A 70 -0.24 -10.14 4.39
C LEU A 70 -0.66 -10.38 2.94
N LEU A 71 -0.33 -11.55 2.40
CA LEU A 71 -0.75 -11.93 1.04
C LEU A 71 -2.27 -11.87 0.87
N GLY A 72 -3.04 -12.20 1.92
CA GLY A 72 -4.50 -12.08 1.91
C GLY A 72 -4.98 -10.66 1.60
N GLU A 73 -4.37 -9.64 2.23
CA GLU A 73 -4.73 -8.24 2.00
C GLU A 73 -4.36 -7.77 0.59
N VAL A 74 -3.20 -8.21 0.09
CA VAL A 74 -2.78 -7.92 -1.29
C VAL A 74 -3.75 -8.53 -2.31
N VAL A 75 -4.21 -9.76 -2.05
CA VAL A 75 -5.18 -10.46 -2.91
C VAL A 75 -6.55 -9.78 -2.86
N GLU A 76 -7.01 -9.33 -1.68
CA GLU A 76 -8.25 -8.56 -1.56
C GLU A 76 -8.16 -7.21 -2.29
N LEU A 77 -7.02 -6.52 -2.18
CA LEU A 77 -6.79 -5.26 -2.90
C LEU A 77 -6.73 -5.46 -4.41
N ALA A 78 -6.05 -6.52 -4.87
CA ALA A 78 -5.97 -6.89 -6.29
C ALA A 78 -7.35 -7.27 -6.85
N HIS A 79 -8.12 -8.06 -6.09
CA HIS A 79 -9.49 -8.43 -6.43
C HIS A 79 -10.39 -7.20 -6.51
N GLY A 80 -10.33 -6.32 -5.51
CA GLY A 80 -11.05 -5.04 -5.49
C GLY A 80 -10.70 -4.13 -6.65
N ALA A 81 -9.41 -4.02 -7.00
CA ALA A 81 -8.93 -3.23 -8.14
C ALA A 81 -9.38 -3.82 -9.49
N SER A 82 -9.52 -5.15 -9.58
CA SER A 82 -9.99 -5.81 -10.80
C SER A 82 -11.49 -5.57 -11.08
N GLY A 83 -12.28 -5.26 -10.04
CA GLY A 83 -13.73 -5.12 -10.15
C GLY A 83 -14.47 -6.41 -10.50
N LEU A 84 -13.78 -7.55 -10.50
CA LEU A 84 -14.35 -8.85 -10.85
C LEU A 84 -15.17 -9.41 -9.71
N SER A 85 -16.10 -10.32 -10.02
CA SER A 85 -16.67 -11.17 -8.98
C SER A 85 -15.60 -12.15 -8.48
N ALA A 86 -15.77 -12.69 -7.27
CA ALA A 86 -14.84 -13.69 -6.76
C ALA A 86 -14.85 -15.00 -7.59
N ALA A 87 -15.97 -15.33 -8.24
CA ALA A 87 -16.04 -16.47 -9.16
C ALA A 87 -15.21 -16.22 -10.43
N ASP A 88 -15.30 -15.02 -11.00
CA ASP A 88 -14.52 -14.64 -12.19
C ASP A 88 -13.03 -14.55 -11.86
N TRP A 89 -12.69 -13.99 -10.69
CA TRP A 89 -11.33 -13.98 -10.17
C TRP A 89 -10.76 -15.39 -10.01
N ASN A 90 -11.55 -16.30 -9.45
CA ASN A 90 -11.16 -17.69 -9.26
C ASN A 90 -11.08 -18.47 -10.59
N ALA A 91 -11.82 -18.03 -11.62
CA ALA A 91 -11.77 -18.57 -12.97
C ALA A 91 -10.59 -18.03 -13.81
N LEU A 92 -9.93 -16.94 -13.38
CA LEU A 92 -8.73 -16.45 -14.04
C LEU A 92 -7.63 -17.52 -14.06
N SER A 93 -6.82 -17.47 -15.13
CA SER A 93 -5.60 -18.27 -15.18
C SER A 93 -4.65 -17.85 -14.06
N VAL A 94 -3.86 -18.80 -13.55
CA VAL A 94 -2.86 -18.54 -12.53
C VAL A 94 -1.95 -17.39 -12.98
N ALA A 95 -1.41 -17.44 -14.21
CA ALA A 95 -0.52 -16.39 -14.72
C ALA A 95 -1.16 -14.98 -14.73
N THR A 96 -2.44 -14.86 -15.07
CA THR A 96 -3.16 -13.58 -15.04
C THR A 96 -3.34 -13.08 -13.61
N ARG A 97 -3.72 -13.98 -12.70
CA ARG A 97 -3.91 -13.66 -11.29
C ARG A 97 -2.59 -13.23 -10.63
N GLU A 98 -1.52 -13.99 -10.89
CA GLU A 98 -0.16 -13.67 -10.43
C GLU A 98 0.29 -12.30 -10.90
N SER A 99 0.02 -11.96 -12.16
CA SER A 99 0.38 -10.66 -12.71
C SER A 99 -0.38 -9.51 -12.04
N ALA A 100 -1.67 -9.69 -11.77
CA ALA A 100 -2.49 -8.71 -11.07
C ALA A 100 -2.04 -8.50 -9.60
N ILE A 101 -1.74 -9.59 -8.89
CA ILE A 101 -1.22 -9.53 -7.52
C ILE A 101 0.16 -8.85 -7.52
N ALA A 102 1.05 -9.21 -8.46
CA ALA A 102 2.39 -8.61 -8.56
C ALA A 102 2.36 -7.11 -8.86
N GLU A 103 1.43 -6.64 -9.71
CA GLU A 103 1.24 -5.22 -9.98
C GLU A 103 0.86 -4.45 -8.69
N VAL A 104 -0.01 -5.02 -7.87
CA VAL A 104 -0.42 -4.42 -6.60
C VAL A 104 0.74 -4.37 -5.61
N VAL A 105 1.56 -5.43 -5.52
CA VAL A 105 2.79 -5.42 -4.69
C VAL A 105 3.77 -4.35 -5.16
N GLN A 106 3.99 -4.21 -6.46
CA GLN A 106 4.86 -3.16 -7.01
C GLN A 106 4.34 -1.76 -6.69
N ARG A 107 3.02 -1.56 -6.78
CA ARG A 107 2.39 -0.29 -6.41
C ARG A 107 2.59 0.04 -4.93
N LEU A 108 2.33 -0.93 -4.04
CA LEU A 108 2.55 -0.76 -2.60
C LEU A 108 4.02 -0.47 -2.26
N SER A 109 4.95 -1.13 -2.96
CA SER A 109 6.38 -0.82 -2.82
C SER A 109 6.69 0.62 -3.26
N ALA A 110 6.20 1.03 -4.42
CA ALA A 110 6.43 2.39 -4.93
C ALA A 110 5.81 3.46 -4.02
N GLU A 111 4.62 3.22 -3.47
CA GLU A 111 3.98 4.10 -2.49
C GLU A 111 4.78 4.17 -1.18
N ALA A 112 5.38 3.07 -0.74
CA ALA A 112 6.28 3.06 0.42
C ALA A 112 7.58 3.84 0.14
N ASP A 113 8.18 3.68 -1.04
CA ASP A 113 9.33 4.47 -1.48
C ASP A 113 9.01 5.97 -1.60
N GLU A 114 7.82 6.32 -2.09
CA GLU A 114 7.38 7.73 -2.23
C GLU A 114 7.05 8.35 -0.85
N LYS A 115 6.46 7.58 0.07
CA LYS A 115 6.28 7.99 1.48
C LYS A 115 7.62 8.16 2.19
N LYS A 116 8.57 7.27 1.97
CA LYS A 116 9.96 7.42 2.44
C LYS A 116 10.61 8.68 1.87
N ALA A 117 10.45 8.95 0.58
CA ALA A 117 11.01 10.15 -0.07
C ALA A 117 10.38 11.46 0.44
N THR A 118 9.08 11.46 0.73
CA THR A 118 8.37 12.63 1.29
C THR A 118 8.62 12.80 2.79
N ALA A 119 8.77 11.72 3.57
CA ALA A 119 9.21 11.76 4.96
C ALA A 119 10.68 12.23 5.08
N ALA A 120 11.55 11.81 4.17
CA ALA A 120 12.91 12.34 4.04
C ALA A 120 12.94 13.79 3.55
N GLY A 121 11.94 14.22 2.75
CA GLY A 121 11.78 15.58 2.27
C GLY A 121 11.20 16.58 3.28
N ALA A 122 10.50 16.10 4.32
CA ALA A 122 9.89 16.96 5.36
C ALA A 122 10.87 17.43 6.45
N THR A 123 12.15 17.02 6.41
CA THR A 123 13.17 17.43 7.41
C THR A 123 14.27 18.33 6.87
N VAL A 124 14.22 18.79 5.63
CA VAL A 124 15.24 19.71 5.09
C VAL A 124 14.91 21.19 5.31
N ALA A 125 15.20 21.65 6.53
CA ALA A 125 15.93 22.90 6.75
C ALA A 125 17.28 22.54 7.43
N PRO A 126 18.41 23.15 7.02
CA PRO A 126 19.69 22.44 6.98
C PRO A 126 20.39 22.47 8.33
N ALA A 127 20.67 21.29 8.88
CA ALA A 127 21.75 21.11 9.84
C ALA A 127 22.22 19.66 9.83
N ALA A 128 23.35 19.46 9.15
CA ALA A 128 24.41 18.52 9.48
C ALA A 128 24.07 17.21 10.22
N GLY A 129 24.30 16.09 9.51
CA GLY A 129 25.05 14.96 10.10
C GLY A 129 24.35 13.60 10.08
N ALA A 130 24.90 12.70 9.24
CA ALA A 130 25.09 11.24 9.39
C ALA A 130 23.84 10.38 9.69
N ASP A 131 23.61 9.20 9.15
CA ASP A 131 24.36 8.15 8.44
C ASP A 131 23.25 7.27 7.82
N GLU A 132 23.27 6.91 6.54
CA GLU A 132 23.19 5.52 6.02
C GLU A 132 22.91 5.70 4.51
N THR A 133 23.86 5.68 3.57
CA THR A 133 24.88 4.70 3.23
C THR A 133 26.15 5.38 2.66
N PRO A 134 27.35 5.31 3.29
CA PRO A 134 28.51 6.04 2.80
C PRO A 134 29.76 5.20 2.46
N THR A 135 29.70 3.86 2.44
CA THR A 135 30.92 3.05 2.24
C THR A 135 31.30 2.89 0.76
N GLY A 136 30.30 2.72 -0.12
CA GLY A 136 30.52 2.55 -1.56
C GLY A 136 31.02 3.82 -2.25
N ASP A 137 30.33 4.94 -2.04
CA ASP A 137 30.67 6.23 -2.64
C ASP A 137 32.00 6.78 -2.14
N LYS A 138 32.31 6.59 -0.85
CA LYS A 138 33.61 6.97 -0.29
C LYS A 138 34.75 6.21 -0.95
N ALA A 139 34.63 4.89 -1.09
CA ALA A 139 35.65 4.07 -1.73
C ALA A 139 35.84 4.47 -3.21
N ALA A 140 34.75 4.74 -3.93
CA ALA A 140 34.79 5.20 -5.31
C ALA A 140 35.47 6.57 -5.47
N LEU A 141 35.26 7.50 -4.53
CA LEU A 141 35.90 8.83 -4.55
C LEU A 141 37.40 8.74 -4.23
N ILE A 142 37.80 7.86 -3.30
CA ILE A 142 39.21 7.62 -2.97
C ILE A 142 39.97 7.09 -4.19
N VAL A 143 39.42 6.10 -4.90
CA VAL A 143 40.04 5.55 -6.12
C VAL A 143 40.22 6.64 -7.19
N LYS A 144 39.25 7.54 -7.34
CA LYS A 144 39.34 8.66 -8.30
C LYS A 144 40.38 9.70 -7.90
N LEU A 145 40.56 9.98 -6.61
CA LEU A 145 41.59 10.90 -6.12
C LEU A 145 43.00 10.31 -6.25
N GLU A 146 43.18 9.01 -5.97
CA GLU A 146 44.44 8.30 -6.22
C GLU A 146 44.79 8.29 -7.71
N ALA A 147 43.81 8.03 -8.59
CA ALA A 147 43.99 8.08 -10.04
C ALA A 147 44.37 9.48 -10.55
N ALA A 148 43.90 10.53 -9.88
CA ALA A 148 44.23 11.91 -10.19
C ALA A 148 45.50 12.42 -9.47
N SER A 149 46.16 11.59 -8.65
CA SER A 149 47.32 11.98 -7.83
C SER A 149 47.07 13.20 -6.94
N ILE A 150 45.83 13.41 -6.51
CA ILE A 150 45.45 14.51 -5.62
C ILE A 150 45.71 14.08 -4.17
N PRO A 151 46.39 14.88 -3.33
CA PRO A 151 46.60 14.53 -1.93
C PRO A 151 45.28 14.54 -1.15
N PHE A 152 44.94 13.42 -0.51
CA PHE A 152 43.74 13.29 0.32
C PHE A 152 44.00 12.48 1.60
N ASP A 153 43.13 12.65 2.61
CA ASP A 153 43.18 11.89 3.86
C ASP A 153 42.07 10.83 3.90
N LYS A 154 42.40 9.61 4.32
CA LYS A 154 41.46 8.47 4.41
C LYS A 154 40.37 8.68 5.48
N ARG A 155 40.60 9.61 6.42
CA ARG A 155 39.63 10.01 7.44
C ARG A 155 38.64 11.06 6.95
N TRP A 156 38.82 11.61 5.74
CA TRP A 156 37.86 12.55 5.18
C TRP A 156 36.53 11.86 4.84
N GLY A 157 35.44 12.59 5.09
CA GLY A 157 34.10 12.21 4.67
C GLY A 157 33.91 12.39 3.16
N VAL A 158 32.82 11.83 2.63
CA VAL A 158 32.47 11.89 1.19
C VAL A 158 32.47 13.31 0.62
N GLU A 159 31.99 14.28 1.39
CA GLU A 159 31.91 15.70 0.98
C GLU A 159 33.30 16.30 0.74
N LYS A 160 34.26 16.04 1.62
CA LYS A 160 35.64 16.54 1.48
C LYS A 160 36.39 15.86 0.34
N LEU A 161 36.17 14.57 0.12
CA LEU A 161 36.78 13.83 -0.98
C LEU A 161 36.21 14.29 -2.33
N ALA A 162 34.90 14.52 -2.41
CA ALA A 162 34.26 15.07 -3.61
C ALA A 162 34.73 16.50 -3.91
N ALA A 163 34.87 17.35 -2.89
CA ALA A 163 35.39 18.71 -3.05
C ALA A 163 36.85 18.71 -3.53
N ALA A 164 37.72 17.88 -2.97
CA ALA A 164 39.11 17.75 -3.40
C ALA A 164 39.24 17.27 -4.85
N LEU A 165 38.37 16.35 -5.27
CA LEU A 165 38.33 15.86 -6.65
C LEU A 165 37.86 16.95 -7.61
N ALA A 166 36.83 17.71 -7.23
CA ALA A 166 36.33 18.83 -8.04
C ALA A 166 37.36 19.97 -8.16
N GLU A 167 38.14 20.24 -7.12
CA GLU A 167 39.15 21.30 -7.10
C GLU A 167 40.42 20.90 -7.86
N GLY A 168 40.91 19.66 -7.69
CA GLY A 168 42.07 19.16 -8.43
C GLY A 168 41.83 18.91 -9.92
N LYS A 169 40.57 18.83 -10.37
CA LYS A 169 40.22 18.74 -11.80
C LYS A 169 40.18 20.10 -12.51
N LYS A 170 40.39 21.19 -11.77
CA LYS A 170 40.30 22.57 -12.25
C LYS A 170 41.66 23.18 -12.60
N ASP A 171 42.73 22.41 -12.43
CA ASP A 171 44.11 22.73 -12.85
C ASP A 171 44.43 22.07 -14.21
#